data_AF-A0A5P2E162-F1
#
_entry.id   AF-A0A5P2E162-F1
#
_cell.length_a   1.000
_cell.length_b   1.000
_cell.length_c   1.000
_cell.angle_alpha   90.00
_cell.angle_beta   90.00
_cell.angle_gamma   90.00
#
_symmetry.space_group_name_H-M   'P 1'
#
loop_
_entity.id
_entity.type
_entity.pdbx_description
1 polymer ?
#
loop_
_entity_poly.entity_id
_entity_poly.type
_entity_poly.pdbx_seq_one_letter_code
_entity_poly.pdbx_strand_id
1 'polypeptide(L)'
;MIRRPLDGTSATWCPHWWEHPEAGARLSALWLAWEHLRHDPALGMTTWWIHHADPHLKVLMDPRQGPFAACSPEGHAREPLGPLPVEPYEPT
;
A
#
# COMPACT_ATOMS: atom_id res chain seq x y z
N MET A 1 15.11 -3.35 7.30
CA MET A 1 14.07 -4.20 6.69
C MET A 1 12.82 -4.12 7.56
N ILE A 2 11.68 -3.74 7.01
CA ILE A 2 10.39 -3.73 7.73
C ILE A 2 9.97 -5.18 7.96
N ARG A 3 9.64 -5.53 9.20
CA ARG A 3 9.19 -6.88 9.58
C ARG A 3 7.90 -6.75 10.35
N ARG A 4 6.87 -7.50 9.95
CA ARG A 4 5.55 -7.53 10.57
C ARG A 4 5.00 -8.94 10.53
N PRO A 5 4.20 -9.37 11.51
CA PRO A 5 3.49 -10.64 11.43
C PRO A 5 2.50 -10.57 10.26
N LEU A 6 2.55 -11.56 9.37
CA LEU A 6 1.64 -11.71 8.24
C LEU A 6 0.89 -13.03 8.45
N ASP A 7 -0.26 -12.97 9.11
CA ASP A 7 -1.08 -14.14 9.44
C ASP A 7 -2.34 -14.24 8.54
N GLY A 8 -2.48 -13.33 7.56
CA GLY A 8 -3.62 -13.26 6.65
C GLY A 8 -4.92 -12.77 7.29
N THR A 9 -4.96 -12.53 8.62
CA THR A 9 -6.18 -12.16 9.35
C THR A 9 -6.08 -10.78 10.00
N SER A 10 -4.92 -10.44 10.54
CA SER A 10 -4.58 -9.12 11.09
C SER A 10 -3.79 -8.27 10.09
N ALA A 11 -3.01 -8.91 9.22
CA ALA A 11 -2.31 -8.29 8.11
C ALA A 11 -2.04 -9.28 6.98
N THR A 12 -2.07 -8.79 5.74
CA THR A 12 -1.68 -9.55 4.55
C THR A 12 -0.63 -8.82 3.73
N TRP A 13 0.05 -9.54 2.86
CA TRP A 13 0.97 -8.98 1.88
C TRP A 13 0.99 -9.89 0.65
N CYS A 14 0.90 -9.32 -0.55
CA CYS A 14 1.06 -10.11 -1.76
C CYS A 14 2.55 -10.22 -2.14
N PRO A 15 3.12 -11.42 -2.36
CA PRO A 15 4.49 -11.55 -2.82
C PRO A 15 4.71 -10.90 -4.20
N HIS A 16 3.68 -10.85 -5.04
CA HIS A 16 3.64 -10.16 -6.34
C HIS A 16 3.04 -8.75 -6.22
N TRP A 17 3.42 -8.00 -5.19
CA TRP A 17 2.83 -6.68 -4.91
C TRP A 17 2.87 -5.70 -6.09
N TRP A 18 3.84 -5.84 -7.00
CA TRP A 18 3.99 -5.01 -8.20
C TRP A 18 2.87 -5.22 -9.24
N GLU A 19 2.12 -6.32 -9.15
CA GLU A 19 0.95 -6.58 -10.00
C GLU A 19 -0.31 -5.83 -9.54
N HIS A 20 -0.23 -5.09 -8.43
CA HIS A 20 -1.32 -4.27 -7.88
C HIS A 20 -1.04 -2.78 -8.13
N PRO A 21 -1.72 -2.12 -9.08
CA PRO A 21 -1.44 -0.72 -9.42
C PRO A 21 -1.55 0.24 -8.24
N GLU A 22 -2.54 0.04 -7.37
CA GLU A 22 -2.69 0.84 -6.14
C GLU A 22 -1.49 0.67 -5.20
N ALA A 23 -0.95 -0.55 -5.07
CA ALA A 23 0.22 -0.79 -4.23
C ALA A 23 1.46 -0.08 -4.80
N GLY A 24 1.65 -0.15 -6.11
CA GLY A 24 2.71 0.59 -6.81
C GLY A 24 2.61 2.09 -6.53
N ALA A 25 1.44 2.69 -6.75
CA ALA A 25 1.22 4.12 -6.51
C ALA A 25 1.51 4.54 -5.05
N ARG A 26 1.06 3.75 -4.08
CA ARG A 26 1.31 4.01 -2.65
C ARG A 26 2.80 3.92 -2.29
N LEU A 27 3.51 2.91 -2.80
CA LEU A 27 4.95 2.74 -2.55
C LEU A 27 5.77 3.85 -3.21
N SER A 28 5.40 4.28 -4.43
CA SER A 28 6.00 5.44 -5.09
C SER A 28 5.80 6.73 -4.28
N ALA A 29 4.59 6.96 -3.76
CA ALA A 29 4.33 8.11 -2.89
C ALA A 29 5.18 8.08 -1.61
N LEU A 30 5.35 6.91 -0.99
CA LEU A 30 6.23 6.75 0.17
C LEU A 30 7.68 7.07 -0.14
N TRP A 31 8.18 6.64 -1.30
CA TRP A 31 9.53 6.94 -1.75
C TRP A 31 9.73 8.44 -1.99
N LEU A 32 8.77 9.11 -2.65
CA LEU A 32 8.82 10.56 -2.88
C LEU A 32 8.82 11.35 -1.55
N ALA A 33 7.96 10.94 -0.60
CA ALA A 33 7.94 11.57 0.72
C ALA A 33 9.25 11.34 1.48
N TRP A 34 9.84 10.14 1.38
CA TRP A 34 11.13 9.84 1.97
C TRP A 34 12.26 10.68 1.36
N GLU A 35 12.33 10.76 0.04
CA GLU A 35 13.33 11.58 -0.67
C GLU A 35 13.27 13.04 -0.22
N HIS A 36 12.07 13.58 0.00
CA HIS A 36 11.93 14.94 0.50
C HIS A 36 12.37 15.07 1.97
N LEU A 37 11.88 14.19 2.85
CA LEU A 37 12.05 14.32 4.30
C LEU A 37 13.41 13.84 4.81
N ARG A 38 14.15 13.00 4.08
CA ARG A 38 15.48 12.51 4.49
C ARG A 38 16.53 13.61 4.59
N HIS A 39 16.25 14.79 4.04
CA HIS A 39 17.14 15.95 4.10
C HIS A 39 16.92 16.80 5.36
N ASP A 40 15.84 16.61 6.11
CA ASP A 40 15.62 17.26 7.40
C ASP A 40 16.32 16.45 8.51
N PRO A 41 17.41 16.97 9.12
CA PRO A 41 18.15 16.27 10.15
C PRO A 41 17.45 16.26 11.52
N ALA A 42 16.43 17.09 11.73
CA ALA A 42 15.72 17.19 13.00
C ALA A 42 14.58 16.17 13.08
N LEU A 43 13.46 16.45 12.41
CA LEU A 43 12.22 15.68 12.56
C LEU A 43 11.79 14.97 11.27
N GLY A 44 12.57 15.04 10.20
CA GLY A 44 12.23 14.48 8.89
C GLY A 44 11.86 13.00 8.96
N MET A 45 12.69 12.19 9.62
CA MET A 45 12.45 10.75 9.71
C MET A 45 11.26 10.38 10.60
N THR A 46 11.05 11.06 11.72
CA THR A 46 9.86 10.80 12.56
C THR A 46 8.58 11.22 11.83
N THR A 47 8.62 12.37 11.14
CA THR A 47 7.53 12.85 10.30
C THR A 47 7.20 11.86 9.19
N TRP A 48 8.22 11.34 8.51
CA TRP A 48 8.06 10.34 7.46
C TRP A 48 7.37 9.07 7.98
N TRP A 49 7.80 8.55 9.13
CA TRP A 49 7.17 7.36 9.72
C TRP A 49 5.71 7.60 10.10
N ILE A 50 5.45 8.62 10.93
CA ILE A 50 4.15 8.87 11.55
C ILE A 50 3.11 9.31 10.52
N HIS A 51 3.49 10.20 9.59
CA HIS A 51 2.54 10.84 8.69
C HIS A 51 2.45 10.16 7.32
N HIS A 52 3.45 9.35 6.92
CA HIS A 52 3.48 8.75 5.59
C HIS A 52 3.58 7.23 5.67
N ALA A 53 4.68 6.67 6.20
CA ALA A 53 4.93 5.24 6.16
C ALA A 53 3.84 4.42 6.85
N ASP A 54 3.54 4.71 8.12
CA ASP A 54 2.57 3.92 8.88
C ASP A 54 1.14 3.97 8.32
N PRO A 55 0.60 5.15 7.94
CA PRO A 55 -0.71 5.22 7.28
C PRO A 55 -0.80 4.43 5.98
N HIS A 56 0.21 4.55 5.10
CA HIS A 56 0.21 3.80 3.83
C HIS A 56 0.36 2.30 4.05
N LEU A 57 1.27 1.89 4.94
CA LEU A 57 1.48 0.48 5.24
C LEU A 57 0.25 -0.15 5.92
N LYS A 58 -0.48 0.62 6.75
CA LYS A 58 -1.75 0.17 7.33
C LYS A 58 -2.77 -0.18 6.24
N VAL A 59 -2.90 0.66 5.20
CA VAL A 59 -3.84 0.39 4.11
C VAL A 59 -3.34 -0.75 3.22
N LEU A 60 -2.06 -0.75 2.85
CA LEU A 60 -1.47 -1.83 2.04
C LEU A 60 -1.71 -3.20 2.67
N MET A 61 -1.57 -3.30 3.99
CA MET A 61 -1.62 -4.56 4.72
C MET A 61 -3.01 -4.90 5.28
N ASP A 62 -4.03 -4.07 5.05
CA ASP A 62 -5.39 -4.36 5.50
C ASP A 62 -5.94 -5.57 4.74
N PRO A 63 -6.21 -6.71 5.41
CA PRO A 63 -6.64 -7.94 4.75
C PRO A 63 -8.09 -7.90 4.24
N ARG A 64 -8.86 -6.85 4.57
CA ARG A 64 -10.27 -6.71 4.15
C ARG A 64 -10.44 -5.65 3.08
N GLN A 65 -9.72 -4.54 3.20
CA GLN A 65 -9.93 -3.35 2.37
C GLN A 65 -8.69 -2.94 1.58
N GLY A 66 -7.52 -3.51 1.88
CA GLY A 66 -6.28 -3.20 1.20
C GLY A 66 -6.23 -3.78 -0.22
N PRO A 67 -5.29 -3.31 -1.05
CA PRO A 67 -5.11 -3.82 -2.41
C PRO A 67 -4.76 -5.32 -2.44
N PHE A 68 -4.19 -5.83 -1.36
CA PHE A 68 -3.84 -7.25 -1.22
C PHE A 68 -4.95 -8.09 -0.57
N ALA A 69 -6.17 -7.56 -0.36
CA ALA A 69 -7.22 -8.26 0.38
C ALA A 69 -7.63 -9.61 -0.22
N ALA A 70 -7.47 -9.80 -1.54
CA ALA A 70 -7.69 -11.09 -2.20
C ALA A 70 -6.49 -12.06 -2.10
N CYS A 71 -5.32 -11.57 -1.71
CA CYS A 71 -4.05 -12.32 -1.67
C CYS A 71 -3.69 -12.76 -0.24
N SER A 72 -2.75 -13.70 -0.14
CA SER A 72 -2.12 -14.08 1.11
C SER A 72 -0.59 -13.98 1.02
N PRO A 73 0.13 -14.00 2.15
CA PRO A 73 1.59 -14.07 2.16
C PRO A 73 2.16 -15.25 1.37
N GLU A 74 1.39 -16.33 1.25
CA GLU A 74 1.74 -17.56 0.55
C GLU A 74 1.38 -17.53 -0.94
N GLY A 75 0.54 -16.58 -1.41
CA GLY A 75 0.03 -16.62 -2.77
C GLY A 75 -0.63 -15.34 -3.30
N HIS A 76 -0.47 -15.13 -4.61
CA HIS A 76 -1.20 -14.12 -5.36
C HIS A 76 -2.51 -14.69 -5.89
N ALA A 77 -3.62 -13.96 -5.69
CA ALA A 77 -4.90 -14.34 -6.26
C ALA A 77 -4.86 -14.29 -7.78
N ARG A 78 -5.39 -15.35 -8.43
CA ARG A 78 -5.50 -15.40 -9.89
C ARG A 78 -6.52 -14.41 -10.45
N GLU A 79 -7.50 -14.02 -9.64
CA GLU A 79 -8.53 -13.04 -9.99
C GLU A 79 -8.36 -11.82 -9.08
N PRO A 80 -7.74 -10.73 -9.58
CA PRO A 80 -7.56 -9.53 -8.80
C PRO A 80 -8.90 -8.83 -8.55
N LEU A 81 -8.94 -7.95 -7.56
CA LEU A 81 -10.07 -7.05 -7.38
C LEU A 81 -10.27 -6.21 -8.65
N GLY A 82 -11.49 -6.21 -9.17
CA GLY A 82 -11.85 -5.38 -10.33
C GLY A 82 -11.72 -3.88 -10.02
N PRO A 83 -11.66 -3.03 -11.06
CA PRO A 83 -11.71 -1.59 -10.87
C PRO A 83 -13.02 -1.18 -10.17
N LEU A 84 -13.01 0.00 -9.56
CA LEU A 84 -14.23 0.57 -8.98
C LEU A 84 -15.31 0.67 -10.07
N PRO A 85 -16.58 0.39 -9.75
CA PRO A 85 -17.67 0.56 -10.69
C PRO A 85 -17.75 2.03 -11.11
N VAL A 86 -17.72 2.27 -12.42
CA VAL A 86 -17.84 3.61 -13.00
C VAL A 86 -19.01 3.62 -13.97
N GLU A 87 -19.90 4.60 -13.80
CA GLU A 87 -20.84 4.96 -14.86
C GLU A 87 -20.11 5.88 -15.85
N PRO A 88 -20.25 5.67 -17.18
CA PRO A 88 -19.67 6.57 -18.15
C PRO A 88 -20.21 7.99 -17.96
N TYR A 89 -19.31 8.97 -17.85
CA TYR A 89 -19.68 10.38 -17.90
C TYR A 89 -19.77 10.81 -19.37
N GLU A 90 -20.96 11.25 -19.80
CA GLU A 90 -21.16 11.91 -21.09
C GLU A 90 -21.16 13.44 -20.86
N PRO A 91 -20.10 14.17 -21.22
CA PRO A 91 -20.11 15.62 -21.13
C PRO A 91 -21.12 16.21 -22.12
N THR A 92 -22.01 17.08 -21.63
CA THR A 92 -22.93 17.90 -22.43
C THR A 92 -22.23 19.04 -23.15
#